data_AF-A0A940NCD0-F1
#
_entry.id   AF-A0A940NCD0-F1
#
_cell.length_a   1.000
_cell.length_b   1.000
_cell.length_c   1.000
_cell.angle_alpha   90.00
_cell.angle_beta   90.00
_cell.angle_gamma   90.00
#
_symmetry.space_group_name_H-M   'P 1'
#
loop_
_entity.id
_entity.type
_entity.pdbx_description
1 polymer ?
#
loop_
_entity_poly.entity_id
_entity_poly.type
_entity_poly.pdbx_seq_one_letter_code
_entity_poly.pdbx_strand_id
1 'polypeptide(L)'
;MRHYRCDSPEAAARLVAACLLADGHVGIDELEALERYGMEQRLNMDRGKMLAVIQQMCEDLTTTAYLNWGDTCRLDPAVIFALAHDVKDERLRREVVALCKEGAHADGHITEGEAVFIRLLRTAWQMPEAHETARPRRTLTLAQMPAG
;
A
#
# COMPACT_ATOMS: atom_id res chain seq x y z
N MET A 1 -11.53 -12.33 -7.14
CA MET A 1 -10.22 -12.20 -6.47
C MET A 1 -9.56 -13.55 -6.32
N ARG A 2 -8.27 -13.62 -6.63
CA ARG A 2 -7.41 -14.81 -6.43
C ARG A 2 -7.30 -15.15 -4.93
N HIS A 3 -7.10 -16.42 -4.63
CA HIS A 3 -6.87 -16.89 -3.26
C HIS A 3 -5.36 -17.04 -3.00
N TYR A 4 -4.84 -16.28 -2.06
CA TYR A 4 -3.51 -16.51 -1.49
C TYR A 4 -3.62 -17.27 -0.17
N ARG A 5 -2.53 -17.92 0.23
CA ARG A 5 -2.46 -18.55 1.54
C ARG A 5 -2.45 -17.46 2.62
N CYS A 6 -3.16 -17.70 3.72
CA CYS A 6 -3.14 -16.83 4.90
C CYS A 6 -1.69 -16.55 5.34
N ASP A 7 -1.39 -15.28 5.64
CA ASP A 7 -0.08 -14.79 6.06
C ASP A 7 1.06 -14.99 5.04
N SER A 8 0.72 -15.23 3.76
CA SER A 8 1.74 -15.30 2.71
C SER A 8 2.25 -13.90 2.32
N PRO A 9 3.49 -13.81 1.78
CA PRO A 9 4.01 -12.60 1.16
C PRO A 9 3.03 -11.95 0.19
N GLU A 10 2.36 -12.75 -0.65
CA GLU A 10 1.43 -12.30 -1.66
C GLU A 10 0.12 -11.78 -1.06
N ALA A 11 -0.39 -12.41 0.02
CA ALA A 11 -1.56 -11.92 0.73
C ALA A 11 -1.32 -10.52 1.32
N ALA A 12 -0.13 -10.30 1.91
CA ALA A 12 0.29 -9.00 2.42
C ALA A 12 0.56 -7.99 1.31
N ALA A 13 1.29 -8.38 0.25
CA ALA A 13 1.58 -7.52 -0.89
C ALA A 13 0.32 -7.09 -1.63
N ARG A 14 -0.72 -7.93 -1.69
CA ARG A 14 -2.01 -7.58 -2.29
C ARG A 14 -2.69 -6.43 -1.55
N LEU A 15 -2.55 -6.34 -0.23
CA LEU A 15 -3.08 -5.21 0.54
C LEU A 15 -2.31 -3.91 0.26
N VAL A 16 -0.99 -4.00 0.10
CA VAL A 16 -0.18 -2.85 -0.30
C VAL A 16 -0.53 -2.41 -1.71
N ALA A 17 -0.63 -3.36 -2.66
CA ALA A 17 -1.05 -3.08 -4.03
C ALA A 17 -2.45 -2.44 -4.08
N ALA A 18 -3.41 -2.96 -3.31
CA ALA A 18 -4.75 -2.39 -3.20
C ALA A 18 -4.76 -0.97 -2.63
N CYS A 19 -3.83 -0.64 -1.74
CA CYS A 19 -3.67 0.71 -1.21
C CYS A 19 -3.15 1.66 -2.29
N LEU A 20 -2.06 1.30 -2.98
CA LEU A 20 -1.49 2.11 -4.05
C LEU A 20 -2.51 2.36 -5.17
N LEU A 21 -3.30 1.34 -5.47
CA LEU A 21 -4.34 1.41 -6.48
C LEU A 21 -5.56 2.25 -6.06
N ALA A 22 -5.72 2.64 -4.78
CA ALA A 22 -6.95 3.25 -4.28
C ALA A 22 -7.32 4.62 -4.90
N ASP A 23 -6.42 5.26 -5.65
CA ASP A 23 -6.70 6.46 -6.44
C ASP A 23 -6.68 6.23 -7.97
N GLY A 24 -6.29 5.02 -8.40
CA GLY A 24 -6.18 4.63 -9.81
C GLY A 24 -4.78 4.80 -10.42
N HIS A 25 -3.78 5.25 -9.67
CA HIS A 25 -2.40 5.41 -10.16
C HIS A 25 -1.39 4.61 -9.33
N VAL A 26 -0.49 3.90 -10.02
CA VAL A 26 0.72 3.35 -9.41
C VAL A 26 1.86 3.59 -10.38
N GLY A 27 2.77 4.48 -10.01
CA GLY A 27 3.95 4.83 -10.77
C GLY A 27 5.22 4.08 -10.35
N ILE A 28 6.34 4.53 -10.93
CA ILE A 28 7.68 4.04 -10.62
C ILE A 28 8.13 4.55 -9.24
N ASP A 29 7.71 5.76 -8.85
CA ASP A 29 8.14 6.42 -7.63
C ASP A 29 7.65 5.70 -6.37
N GLU A 30 6.40 5.22 -6.36
CA GLU A 30 5.82 4.43 -5.27
C GLU A 30 6.58 3.11 -5.11
N LEU A 31 6.88 2.43 -6.21
CA LEU A 31 7.65 1.18 -6.17
C LEU A 31 9.08 1.41 -5.67
N GLU A 32 9.75 2.46 -6.14
CA GLU A 32 11.08 2.81 -5.64
C GLU A 32 11.06 3.19 -4.15
N ALA A 33 10.00 3.88 -3.68
CA ALA A 33 9.82 4.19 -2.28
C ALA A 33 9.69 2.91 -1.44
N LEU A 34 8.89 1.94 -1.89
CA LEU A 34 8.75 0.64 -1.23
C LEU A 34 10.08 -0.15 -1.19
N GLU A 35 10.83 -0.16 -2.30
CA GLU A 35 12.15 -0.79 -2.36
C GLU A 35 13.12 -0.14 -1.36
N ARG A 36 13.21 1.19 -1.35
CA ARG A 36 14.07 1.95 -0.42
C ARG A 36 13.66 1.77 1.04
N TYR A 37 12.38 1.49 1.30
CA TYR A 37 11.86 1.22 2.65
C TYR A 37 12.06 -0.24 3.10
N GLY A 38 12.61 -1.08 2.23
CA GLY A 38 12.97 -2.46 2.54
C GLY A 38 11.81 -3.45 2.38
N MET A 39 10.96 -3.27 1.37
CA MET A 39 9.86 -4.19 1.04
C MET A 39 10.33 -5.65 0.96
N GLU A 40 11.49 -5.91 0.36
CA GLU A 40 12.03 -7.26 0.21
C GLU A 40 12.30 -7.92 1.57
N GLN A 41 12.88 -7.19 2.53
CA GLN A 41 13.15 -7.72 3.87
C GLN A 41 11.89 -7.82 4.73
N ARG A 42 10.94 -6.92 4.54
CA ARG A 42 9.70 -6.85 5.35
C ARG A 42 8.66 -7.88 4.94
N LEU A 43 8.46 -8.05 3.63
CA LEU A 43 7.42 -8.92 3.06
C LEU A 43 7.97 -10.14 2.31
N ASN A 44 9.28 -10.29 2.12
CA ASN A 44 9.86 -11.28 1.19
C ASN A 44 9.33 -11.08 -0.25
N MET A 45 9.19 -9.81 -0.63
CA MET A 45 8.60 -9.38 -1.90
C MET A 45 9.59 -8.49 -2.64
N ASP A 46 10.11 -8.97 -3.77
CA ASP A 46 10.91 -8.15 -4.69
C ASP A 46 9.99 -7.34 -5.62
N ARG A 47 10.57 -6.38 -6.34
CA ARG A 47 9.85 -5.51 -7.29
C ARG A 47 9.08 -6.29 -8.35
N GLY A 48 9.68 -7.36 -8.89
CA GLY A 48 9.05 -8.16 -9.94
C GLY A 48 7.79 -8.87 -9.45
N LYS A 49 7.86 -9.48 -8.26
CA LYS A 49 6.70 -10.10 -7.63
C LYS A 49 5.64 -9.09 -7.22
N MET A 50 6.05 -7.91 -6.74
CA MET A 50 5.09 -6.84 -6.41
C MET A 50 4.34 -6.36 -7.65
N LEU A 51 5.04 -6.13 -8.76
CA LEU A 51 4.42 -5.78 -10.05
C LEU A 51 3.44 -6.87 -10.52
N ALA A 52 3.81 -8.15 -10.36
CA ALA A 52 2.91 -9.24 -10.67
C ALA A 52 1.64 -9.20 -9.80
N VAL A 53 1.76 -8.95 -8.49
CA VAL A 53 0.59 -8.82 -7.60
C VAL A 53 -0.28 -7.62 -7.97
N ILE A 54 0.31 -6.47 -8.32
CA ILE A 54 -0.42 -5.29 -8.78
C ILE A 54 -1.19 -5.62 -10.06
N GLN A 55 -0.53 -6.23 -11.05
CA GLN A 55 -1.18 -6.63 -12.30
C GLN A 55 -2.36 -7.58 -12.05
N GLN A 56 -2.16 -8.59 -11.20
CA GLN A 56 -3.20 -9.55 -10.84
C GLN A 56 -4.37 -8.88 -10.11
N MET A 57 -4.09 -7.88 -9.28
CA MET A 57 -5.13 -7.08 -8.62
C MET A 57 -5.92 -6.27 -9.65
N CYS A 58 -5.27 -5.59 -10.60
CA CYS A 58 -5.95 -4.86 -11.67
C CYS A 58 -6.85 -5.78 -12.52
N GLU A 59 -6.37 -6.97 -12.88
CA GLU A 59 -7.16 -8.00 -13.58
C GLU A 59 -8.40 -8.44 -12.76
N ASP A 60 -8.22 -8.67 -11.46
CA ASP A 60 -9.30 -9.07 -10.57
C ASP A 60 -10.37 -7.97 -10.43
N LEU A 61 -9.92 -6.70 -10.38
CA LEU A 61 -10.77 -5.52 -10.25
C LEU A 61 -11.51 -5.14 -11.53
N THR A 62 -10.98 -5.50 -12.69
CA THR A 62 -11.63 -5.28 -14.00
C THR A 62 -12.57 -6.42 -14.36
N THR A 63 -12.27 -7.65 -13.94
CA THR A 63 -13.10 -8.84 -14.23
C THR A 63 -14.28 -8.96 -13.27
N THR A 64 -14.11 -8.55 -12.03
CA THR A 64 -15.17 -8.55 -11.00
C THR A 64 -15.62 -7.11 -10.84
N ALA A 65 -16.87 -6.77 -11.16
CA ALA A 65 -17.43 -5.45 -10.91
C ALA A 65 -17.54 -5.20 -9.39
N TYR A 66 -16.41 -4.92 -8.74
CA TYR A 66 -16.41 -4.36 -7.40
C TYR A 66 -17.00 -2.97 -7.55
N LEU A 67 -18.22 -2.82 -7.04
CA LEU A 67 -19.24 -1.81 -7.41
C LEU A 67 -18.75 -0.35 -7.48
N ASN A 68 -17.61 -0.02 -6.87
CA ASN A 68 -17.08 1.34 -6.81
C ASN A 68 -15.73 1.53 -7.51
N TRP A 69 -15.05 0.46 -7.96
CA TRP A 69 -13.74 0.56 -8.60
C TRP A 69 -13.82 1.21 -9.98
N GLY A 70 -14.77 0.79 -10.83
CA GLY A 70 -14.89 1.29 -12.19
C GLY A 70 -15.26 2.77 -12.31
N ASP A 71 -16.04 3.30 -11.35
CA ASP A 71 -16.55 4.68 -11.40
C ASP A 71 -15.76 5.65 -10.51
N THR A 72 -15.17 5.17 -9.41
CA THR A 72 -14.53 6.04 -8.41
C THR A 72 -13.10 5.61 -8.03
N CYS A 73 -12.56 4.54 -8.62
CA CYS A 73 -11.29 3.92 -8.23
C CYS A 73 -11.21 3.55 -6.74
N ARG A 74 -12.35 3.46 -6.03
CA ARG A 74 -12.41 3.13 -4.61
C ARG A 74 -12.84 1.68 -4.44
N LEU A 75 -12.11 0.96 -3.60
CA LEU A 75 -12.52 -0.38 -3.17
C LEU A 75 -13.66 -0.29 -2.16
N ASP A 76 -14.64 -1.17 -2.31
CA ASP A 76 -15.70 -1.32 -1.31
C ASP A 76 -15.08 -1.74 0.04
N PRO A 77 -15.45 -1.10 1.16
CA PRO A 77 -14.97 -1.50 2.48
C PRO A 77 -15.04 -3.01 2.73
N ALA A 78 -16.13 -3.68 2.32
CA ALA A 78 -16.29 -5.12 2.51
C ALA A 78 -15.18 -5.94 1.84
N VAL A 79 -14.68 -5.49 0.68
CA VAL A 79 -13.54 -6.10 -0.01
C VAL A 79 -12.27 -5.92 0.81
N ILE A 80 -12.05 -4.73 1.36
CA ILE A 80 -10.89 -4.43 2.22
C ILE A 80 -10.91 -5.32 3.47
N PHE A 81 -12.08 -5.45 4.13
CA PHE A 81 -12.23 -6.35 5.29
C PHE A 81 -11.98 -7.81 4.93
N ALA A 82 -12.46 -8.27 3.77
CA ALA A 82 -12.22 -9.64 3.30
C ALA A 82 -10.73 -9.89 3.03
N LEU A 83 -10.04 -8.96 2.37
CA LEU A 83 -8.61 -9.05 2.13
C LEU A 83 -7.80 -9.02 3.43
N ALA A 84 -8.20 -8.18 4.38
CA ALA A 84 -7.57 -8.07 5.69
C ALA A 84 -7.64 -9.37 6.51
N HIS A 85 -8.66 -10.20 6.28
CA HIS A 85 -8.83 -11.48 6.96
C HIS A 85 -7.75 -12.51 6.57
N ASP A 86 -7.13 -12.36 5.40
CA ASP A 86 -6.04 -13.23 4.94
C ASP A 86 -4.68 -12.91 5.61
N VAL A 87 -4.62 -11.86 6.45
CA VAL A 87 -3.43 -11.50 7.24
C VAL A 87 -3.79 -11.49 8.73
N LYS A 88 -3.33 -12.52 9.43
CA LYS A 88 -3.56 -12.77 10.86
C LYS A 88 -2.36 -12.42 11.72
N ASP A 89 -1.15 -12.56 11.20
CA ASP A 89 0.09 -12.24 11.91
C ASP A 89 0.16 -10.73 12.21
N GLU A 90 0.24 -10.37 13.49
CA GLU A 90 0.24 -8.98 13.94
C GLU A 90 1.47 -8.19 13.48
N ARG A 91 2.62 -8.85 13.34
CA ARG A 91 3.82 -8.21 12.81
C ARG A 91 3.60 -7.89 11.33
N LEU A 92 3.07 -8.84 10.56
CA LEU A 92 2.79 -8.65 9.14
C LEU A 92 1.77 -7.54 8.90
N ARG A 93 0.73 -7.44 9.74
CA ARG A 93 -0.23 -6.31 9.70
C ARG A 93 0.45 -4.96 9.86
N ARG A 94 1.38 -4.84 10.82
CA ARG A 94 2.17 -3.61 11.03
C ARG A 94 3.04 -3.29 9.81
N GLU A 95 3.69 -4.29 9.22
CA GLU A 95 4.50 -4.10 8.02
C GLU A 95 3.65 -3.64 6.83
N VAL A 96 2.47 -4.22 6.63
CA VAL A 96 1.53 -3.81 5.57
C VAL A 96 1.14 -2.35 5.76
N VAL A 97 0.71 -1.94 6.95
CA VAL A 97 0.34 -0.53 7.20
C VAL A 97 1.51 0.41 6.96
N ALA A 98 2.72 0.04 7.39
CA ALA A 98 3.92 0.86 7.19
C ALA A 98 4.27 1.02 5.70
N LEU A 99 4.18 -0.06 4.92
CA LEU A 99 4.43 -0.03 3.48
C LEU A 99 3.34 0.72 2.72
N CYS A 100 2.07 0.56 3.08
CA CYS A 100 0.97 1.37 2.52
C CYS A 100 1.24 2.86 2.70
N LYS A 101 1.64 3.28 3.90
CA LYS A 101 1.94 4.68 4.21
C LYS A 101 3.14 5.21 3.44
N GLU A 102 4.20 4.41 3.31
CA GLU A 102 5.39 4.83 2.58
C GLU A 102 5.12 4.95 1.07
N GLY A 103 4.44 3.96 0.50
CA GLY A 103 4.07 3.95 -0.91
C GLY A 103 3.13 5.11 -1.27
N ALA A 104 2.10 5.31 -0.45
CA ALA A 104 1.15 6.43 -0.59
C ALA A 104 1.75 7.82 -0.34
N HIS A 105 2.99 7.91 0.17
CA HIS A 105 3.66 9.19 0.41
C HIS A 105 4.80 9.44 -0.59
N ALA A 106 5.02 8.56 -1.55
CA ALA A 106 6.18 8.62 -2.44
C ALA A 106 6.22 9.89 -3.30
N ASP A 107 5.05 10.42 -3.67
CA ASP A 107 4.87 11.67 -4.41
C ASP A 107 4.75 12.92 -3.50
N GLY A 108 4.83 12.72 -2.18
CA GLY A 108 4.72 13.75 -1.16
C GLY A 108 3.30 14.00 -0.64
N HIS A 109 2.26 13.30 -1.12
CA HIS A 109 0.87 13.51 -0.69
C HIS A 109 0.11 12.19 -0.56
N ILE A 110 -0.48 11.95 0.62
CA ILE A 110 -1.44 10.85 0.78
C ILE A 110 -2.81 11.36 0.33
N THR A 111 -3.42 10.68 -0.63
CA THR A 111 -4.77 10.98 -1.11
C THR A 111 -5.84 10.60 -0.08
N GLU A 112 -7.05 11.12 -0.25
CA GLU A 112 -8.17 10.72 0.62
C GLU A 112 -8.47 9.22 0.50
N GLY A 113 -8.34 8.64 -0.71
CA GLY A 113 -8.59 7.22 -0.96
C GLY A 113 -7.65 6.32 -0.17
N GLU A 114 -6.36 6.60 -0.23
CA GLU A 114 -5.32 5.86 0.50
C GLU A 114 -5.47 6.01 2.02
N ALA A 115 -5.74 7.23 2.50
CA ALA A 115 -5.96 7.49 3.92
C ALA A 115 -7.19 6.73 4.46
N VAL A 116 -8.28 6.68 3.69
CA VAL A 116 -9.48 5.89 4.00
C VAL A 116 -9.15 4.40 4.00
N PHE A 117 -8.41 3.91 3.00
CA PHE A 117 -8.01 2.51 2.89
C PHE A 117 -7.18 2.07 4.11
N ILE A 118 -6.17 2.84 4.49
CA ILE A 118 -5.32 2.57 5.66
C ILE A 118 -6.17 2.56 6.94
N ARG A 119 -7.08 3.51 7.11
CA ARG A 119 -7.99 3.56 8.28
C ARG A 119 -8.89 2.33 8.35
N LEU A 120 -9.42 1.86 7.23
CA LEU A 120 -10.26 0.66 7.17
C LEU A 120 -9.46 -0.60 7.51
N LEU A 121 -8.21 -0.73 7.04
CA LEU A 121 -7.33 -1.82 7.44
C LEU A 121 -7.08 -1.85 8.95
N ARG A 122 -6.77 -0.71 9.54
CA ARG A 122 -6.57 -0.59 10.99
C ARG A 122 -7.84 -0.99 11.75
N THR A 123 -9.00 -0.57 11.26
CA THR A 123 -10.30 -0.92 11.84
C THR A 123 -10.54 -2.43 11.76
N ALA A 124 -10.28 -3.05 10.61
CA ALA A 124 -10.42 -4.49 10.39
C ALA A 124 -9.55 -5.31 11.35
N TRP A 125 -8.34 -4.81 11.66
CA TRP A 125 -7.41 -5.47 12.57
C TRP A 125 -7.48 -4.98 14.02
N GLN A 126 -8.40 -4.06 14.34
CA GLN A 126 -8.51 -3.43 15.66
C GLN A 126 -7.18 -2.84 16.14
N MET A 127 -6.38 -2.31 15.21
CA MET A 127 -5.08 -1.75 15.51
C MET A 127 -5.23 -0.32 16.04
N PRO A 128 -4.57 0.03 17.16
CA PRO A 128 -4.60 1.41 17.66
C PRO A 128 -3.98 2.35 16.64
N GLU A 129 -4.45 3.60 16.57
CA GLU A 129 -3.78 4.65 15.81
C GLU A 129 -2.36 4.85 16.39
N ALA A 130 -1.37 4.58 15.55
CA ALA A 130 0.03 4.81 15.88
C ALA A 130 0.18 6.33 15.88
N HIS A 131 0.54 6.90 17.02
CA HIS A 131 1.04 8.27 17.07
C HIS A 131 2.29 8.30 16.21
N GLU A 132 2.11 8.73 14.97
CA GLU A 132 3.15 8.81 13.97
C GLU A 132 4.02 10.00 14.38
N THR A 133 5.08 9.73 15.13
CA THR A 133 6.14 10.72 15.36
C THR A 133 6.61 11.17 13.99
N ALA A 134 6.25 12.39 13.61
CA ALA A 134 6.49 12.95 12.29
C ALA A 134 7.91 12.61 11.83
N ARG A 135 8.01 11.80 10.78
CA ARG A 135 9.29 11.50 10.14
C ARG A 135 9.88 12.85 9.74
N PRO A 136 11.11 13.21 10.15
CA PRO A 136 11.68 14.49 9.75
C PRO A 136 11.71 14.52 8.23
N ARG A 137 11.00 15.49 7.64
CA ARG A 137 11.04 15.76 6.20
C ARG A 137 12.51 15.92 5.82
N ARG A 138 13.02 15.01 4.98
CA ARG A 138 14.33 15.21 4.35
C ARG A 138 14.16 16.38 3.39
N THR A 139 14.42 17.58 3.88
CA THR A 139 14.61 18.75 3.04
C THR A 139 15.78 18.41 2.12
N LEU A 140 15.50 18.26 0.83
CA LEU A 140 16.55 18.23 -0.18
C LEU A 140 17.27 19.57 -0.08
N THR A 141 18.41 19.59 0.61
CA THR A 141 19.28 20.76 0.68
C THR A 141 19.78 21.00 -0.74
N LEU A 142 19.15 21.93 -1.45
CA LEU A 142 19.67 22.45 -2.71
C LEU A 142 21.03 23.07 -2.38
N ALA A 143 22.09 22.40 -2.81
CA ALA A 143 23.45 22.86 -2.66
C ALA A 143 23.57 24.26 -3.25
N GLN A 144 23.84 25.25 -2.40
CA GLN A 144 24.22 26.58 -2.83
C GLN A 144 25.59 26.46 -3.54
N MET A 145 25.59 26.68 -4.84
CA MET A 145 26.82 26.87 -5.61
C MET A 145 27.44 28.24 -5.27
N PRO A 146 28.77 28.34 -5.09
CA PRO A 146 29.41 29.62 -4.86
C PRO A 146 29.43 30.45 -6.16
N ALA A 147 29.02 31.71 -6.06
CA ALA A 147 29.23 32.70 -7.10
C ALA A 147 30.73 33.02 -7.20
N GLY A 148 31.29 32.85 -8.40
CA GLY A 148 32.59 33.43 -8.78
C GLY A 148 32.46 34.88 -9.19
#